data_AF-A0A4U6LMK2-F1
#
_entry.id   AF-A0A4U6LMK2-F1
#
_cell.length_a   1.000
_cell.length_b   1.000
_cell.length_c   1.000
_cell.angle_alpha   90.00
_cell.angle_beta   90.00
_cell.angle_gamma   90.00
#
_symmetry.space_group_name_H-M   'P 1'
#
loop_
_entity.id
_entity.type
_entity.pdbx_description
1 polymer ?
#
loop_
_entity_poly.entity_id
_entity_poly.type
_entity_poly.pdbx_seq_one_letter_code
_entity_poly.pdbx_strand_id
1 'polypeptide(L)'
;DTTLTRAVVRLKSGTLGYSYLLGRNKQHAEQCAVIDALLQEQTHFQNLMETLIAPLEAERDALINARRAEVNASRVDFFTLVRGDNA
;
A
#
# COMPACT_ATOMS: atom_id res chain seq x y z
N ASP A 1 -21.41 -2.00 7.54
CA ASP A 1 -21.00 -1.04 6.49
C ASP A 1 -19.76 -0.28 6.88
N THR A 2 -19.05 0.29 5.90
CA THR A 2 -17.92 1.20 6.12
C THR A 2 -18.04 2.41 5.18
N THR A 3 -17.37 3.51 5.52
CA THR A 3 -17.36 4.71 4.68
C THR A 3 -16.40 4.53 3.51
N LEU A 4 -16.83 4.93 2.31
CA LEU A 4 -16.04 4.88 1.08
C LEU A 4 -16.07 6.25 0.41
N THR A 5 -14.92 6.71 -0.10
CA THR A 5 -14.82 7.90 -0.93
C THR A 5 -14.39 7.49 -2.34
N ARG A 6 -15.10 7.97 -3.37
CA ARG A 6 -14.74 7.77 -4.77
C ARG A 6 -14.44 9.10 -5.45
N ALA A 7 -13.48 9.11 -6.37
CA ALA A 7 -13.22 10.22 -7.28
C ALA A 7 -12.93 9.72 -8.69
N VAL A 8 -13.28 10.53 -9.70
CA VAL A 8 -13.00 10.27 -11.11
C VAL A 8 -12.51 11.57 -11.73
N VAL A 9 -11.41 11.50 -12.48
CA VAL A 9 -10.82 12.66 -13.16
C VAL A 9 -10.61 12.36 -14.64
N ARG A 10 -10.49 13.42 -15.44
CA ARG A 10 -10.11 13.34 -16.86
C ARG A 10 -8.99 14.32 -17.14
N LEU A 11 -7.86 13.81 -17.60
CA LEU A 11 -6.73 14.64 -18.04
C LEU A 11 -7.04 15.32 -19.38
N LYS A 12 -6.23 16.32 -19.75
CA LYS A 12 -6.39 17.02 -21.03
C LYS A 12 -6.22 16.11 -22.25
N SER A 13 -5.43 15.05 -22.12
CA SER A 13 -5.25 13.97 -23.10
C SER A 13 -6.53 13.13 -23.32
N GLY A 14 -7.51 13.22 -22.42
CA GLY A 14 -8.70 12.39 -22.40
C GLY A 14 -8.59 11.16 -21.49
N THR A 15 -7.41 10.85 -20.97
CA THR A 15 -7.18 9.75 -20.04
C THR A 15 -8.04 9.91 -18.78
N LEU A 16 -8.70 8.82 -18.37
CA LEU A 16 -9.54 8.77 -17.17
C LEU A 16 -8.80 8.08 -16.03
N GLY A 17 -8.86 8.67 -14.85
CA GLY A 17 -8.34 8.07 -13.63
C GLY A 17 -9.40 7.95 -12.55
N TYR A 18 -9.25 6.94 -11.72
CA TYR A 18 -10.27 6.50 -10.77
C TYR A 18 -9.67 6.24 -9.40
N SER A 19 -10.47 6.44 -8.35
CA SER A 19 -10.11 6.01 -7.00
C SER A 19 -11.33 5.57 -6.21
N TYR A 20 -11.11 4.57 -5.34
CA TYR A 20 -12.05 4.10 -4.34
C TYR A 20 -11.27 3.85 -3.06
N LEU A 21 -11.44 4.73 -2.07
CA LEU A 21 -10.67 4.71 -0.83
C LEU A 21 -11.58 4.51 0.37
N LEU A 22 -11.12 3.67 1.29
CA LEU A 22 -11.73 3.54 2.61
C LEU A 22 -11.64 4.88 3.35
N GLY A 23 -12.72 5.25 4.04
CA GLY A 23 -12.78 6.50 4.80
C GLY A 23 -13.47 7.63 4.04
N ARG A 24 -13.18 8.87 4.47
CA ARG A 24 -13.92 10.09 4.08
C ARG A 24 -13.00 11.21 3.53
N ASN A 25 -11.73 10.91 3.25
CA ASN A 25 -10.79 11.92 2.78
C ASN A 25 -10.96 12.17 1.28
N LYS A 26 -11.67 13.25 0.94
CA LYS A 26 -11.98 13.64 -0.44
C LYS A 26 -10.74 14.06 -1.23
N GLN A 27 -9.86 14.86 -0.62
CA GLN A 27 -8.65 15.33 -1.28
C GLN A 27 -7.72 14.16 -1.63
N HIS A 28 -7.59 13.19 -0.73
CA HIS A 28 -6.78 12.01 -0.99
C HIS A 28 -7.37 11.15 -2.13
N ALA A 29 -8.69 10.98 -2.16
CA ALA A 29 -9.34 10.27 -3.28
C ALA A 29 -9.09 10.97 -4.62
N GLU A 30 -9.19 12.29 -4.67
CA GLU A 30 -8.89 13.05 -5.89
C GLU A 30 -7.42 12.87 -6.33
N GLN A 31 -6.46 12.99 -5.40
CA GLN A 31 -5.04 12.77 -5.69
C GLN A 31 -4.76 11.37 -6.24
N CYS A 32 -5.35 10.33 -5.64
CA CYS A 32 -5.22 8.96 -6.15
C CYS A 32 -5.78 8.81 -7.56
N ALA A 33 -6.93 9.42 -7.87
CA ALA A 33 -7.51 9.37 -9.21
C ALA A 33 -6.63 10.11 -10.24
N VAL A 34 -5.98 11.22 -9.86
CA VAL A 34 -5.01 11.90 -10.73
C VAL A 34 -3.78 11.03 -10.98
N ILE A 35 -3.22 10.41 -9.95
CA ILE A 35 -2.06 9.53 -10.10
C ILE A 35 -2.40 8.31 -10.97
N ASP A 36 -3.59 7.72 -10.79
CA ASP A 36 -4.09 6.62 -11.64
C ASP A 36 -4.16 7.02 -13.11
N ALA A 37 -4.65 8.22 -13.43
CA ALA A 37 -4.66 8.73 -14.81
C ALA A 37 -3.23 8.95 -15.35
N LEU A 38 -2.34 9.56 -14.56
CA LEU A 38 -0.97 9.85 -14.99
C LEU A 38 -0.13 8.59 -15.20
N LEU A 39 -0.35 7.54 -14.41
CA LEU A 39 0.32 6.25 -14.58
C LEU A 39 -0.03 5.56 -15.91
N GLN A 40 -1.15 5.91 -16.54
CA GLN A 40 -1.51 5.38 -17.86
C GLN A 40 -0.76 6.10 -18.99
N GLU A 41 -0.14 7.26 -18.74
CA GLU A 41 0.60 8.03 -19.74
C GLU A 41 2.09 7.66 -19.71
N GLN A 42 2.61 7.18 -20.84
CA GLN A 42 4.00 6.69 -20.96
C GLN A 42 5.05 7.71 -20.50
N THR A 43 4.79 9.00 -20.72
CA THR A 43 5.68 10.11 -20.32
C THR A 43 5.84 10.22 -18.80
N HIS A 44 4.84 9.79 -18.03
CA HIS A 44 4.83 9.91 -16.57
C HIS A 44 5.07 8.58 -15.87
N PHE A 45 4.73 7.45 -16.49
CA PHE A 45 4.75 6.12 -15.88
C PHE A 45 6.07 5.83 -15.14
N GLN A 46 7.21 5.85 -15.82
CA GLN A 46 8.47 5.45 -15.20
C GLN A 46 8.86 6.36 -14.03
N ASN A 47 8.75 7.68 -14.22
CA ASN A 47 9.07 8.62 -13.17
C ASN A 47 8.19 8.44 -11.93
N LEU A 48 6.88 8.24 -12.10
CA LEU A 48 5.97 8.03 -10.98
C LEU A 48 6.18 6.66 -10.31
N MET A 49 6.49 5.61 -11.08
CA MET A 49 6.80 4.32 -10.50
C MET A 49 8.03 4.39 -9.59
N GLU A 50 9.10 5.03 -10.05
CA GLU A 50 10.36 5.12 -9.31
C GLU A 50 10.32 6.11 -8.13
N THR A 51 9.64 7.25 -8.31
CA THR A 51 9.72 8.36 -7.34
C THR A 51 8.54 8.45 -6.39
N LEU A 52 7.45 7.71 -6.66
CA LEU A 52 6.23 7.76 -5.85
C LEU A 52 5.73 6.38 -5.46
N ILE A 53 5.45 5.49 -6.43
CA ILE A 53 4.80 4.21 -6.14
C ILE A 53 5.73 3.25 -5.40
N ALA A 54 6.94 2.99 -5.92
CA ALA A 54 7.88 2.08 -5.27
C ALA A 54 8.33 2.57 -3.88
N PRO A 55 8.60 3.87 -3.65
CA PRO A 55 8.87 4.38 -2.31
C PRO A 55 7.72 4.18 -1.32
N LEU A 56 6.46 4.47 -1.72
CA LEU A 56 5.29 4.29 -0.85
C LEU A 56 5.05 2.81 -0.53
N GLU A 57 5.28 1.92 -1.48
CA GLU A 57 5.23 0.47 -1.24
C GLU A 57 6.30 0.01 -0.25
N ALA A 58 7.54 0.45 -0.43
CA ALA A 58 8.64 0.10 0.48
C ALA A 58 8.38 0.61 1.91
N GLU A 59 7.86 1.82 2.07
CA GLU A 59 7.49 2.38 3.37
C GLU A 59 6.38 1.55 4.04
N ARG A 60 5.31 1.22 3.29
CA ARG A 60 4.21 0.38 3.79
C ARG A 60 4.72 -0.99 4.24
N ASP A 61 5.57 -1.62 3.45
CA ASP A 61 6.08 -2.95 3.75
C ASP A 61 7.02 -2.94 4.96
N ALA A 62 7.82 -1.88 5.12
CA ALA A 62 8.63 -1.67 6.33
C ALA A 62 7.76 -1.54 7.59
N LEU A 63 6.66 -0.77 7.53
CA LEU A 63 5.71 -0.63 8.64
C LEU A 63 5.04 -1.96 9.00
N ILE A 64 4.62 -2.74 7.99
CA ILE A 64 4.02 -4.06 8.19
C ILE A 64 5.03 -5.01 8.85
N ASN A 65 6.28 -5.03 8.38
CA ASN A 65 7.32 -5.90 8.92
C ASN A 65 7.71 -5.52 10.35
N ALA A 66 7.85 -4.22 10.64
CA ALA A 66 8.06 -3.73 12.00
C ALA A 66 6.94 -4.19 12.93
N ARG A 67 5.68 -4.03 12.51
CA ARG A 67 4.54 -4.48 13.31
C ARG A 67 4.52 -6.00 13.53
N ARG A 68 4.88 -6.79 12.51
CA ARG A 68 5.00 -8.26 12.66
C ARG A 68 6.07 -8.65 13.67
N ALA A 69 7.22 -7.96 13.67
CA ALA A 69 8.29 -8.22 14.63
C ALA A 69 7.83 -7.93 16.07
N GLU A 70 7.14 -6.80 16.29
CA GLU A 70 6.55 -6.46 17.60
C GLU A 70 5.56 -7.54 18.08
N VAL A 71 4.67 -8.00 17.19
CA VAL A 71 3.68 -9.03 17.53
C VAL A 71 4.34 -10.36 17.85
N ASN A 72 5.37 -10.76 17.09
CA ASN A 72 6.11 -12.01 17.33
C ASN A 72 6.80 -12.05 18.70
N ALA A 73 7.18 -10.90 19.27
CA ALA A 73 7.76 -10.85 20.62
C ALA A 73 6.77 -11.30 21.72
N SER A 74 5.46 -11.28 21.44
CA SER A 74 4.42 -11.78 22.34
C SER A 74 4.04 -13.25 22.11
N ARG A 75 4.73 -13.95 21.20
CA ARG A 75 4.43 -15.34 20.87
C ARG A 75 4.86 -16.26 22.01
N VAL A 76 3.92 -17.09 22.49
CA VAL A 76 4.20 -18.14 23.45
C VAL A 76 4.59 -19.41 22.70
N ASP A 77 5.84 -19.85 22.85
CA ASP A 77 6.33 -21.10 22.27
C ASP A 77 6.08 -22.25 23.27
N PHE A 78 5.14 -23.15 22.94
CA PHE A 78 4.74 -24.27 23.82
C PHE A 78 5.69 -25.47 23.76
N PHE A 79 6.34 -25.69 22.62
CA PHE A 79 7.29 -26.77 22.42
C PHE A 79 8.47 -26.22 21.64
N THR A 80 9.67 -26.31 22.22
CA THR A 80 10.91 -26.16 21.47
C THR A 80 11.45 -27.55 21.21
N LEU A 81 11.75 -27.88 19.95
CA LEU A 81 12.26 -29.20 19.57
C LEU A 81 13.66 -29.37 20.19
N VAL A 82 13.75 -30.08 21.31
CA VAL A 82 15.01 -30.55 21.86
C VAL A 82 15.31 -31.89 21.20
N ARG A 83 16.46 -32.02 20.51
CA ARG A 83 16.96 -33.36 20.18
C ARG A 83 17.24 -34.04 21.52
N GLY A 84 16.52 -35.12 21.80
CA GLY A 84 16.68 -35.88 23.02
C GLY A 84 18.12 -36.34 23.21
N ASP A 85 18.70 -35.91 24.33
CA ASP A 85 19.80 -36.60 25.01
C ASP A 85 19.24 -37.76 25.86
N ASN A 86 20.09 -38.78 25.98
CA ASN A 86 20.06 -40.00 26.82
C ASN A 86 19.33 -41.22 26.20
N ALA A 87 19.92 -42.42 26.16
CA ALA A 87 21.10 -42.98 26.84
C ALA A 87 21.78 -44.04 25.97
#